data_AF-A0A6P5YE60-F1
#
_entry.id   AF-A0A6P5YE60-F1
#
_cell.length_a   1.000
_cell.length_b   1.000
_cell.length_c   1.000
_cell.angle_alpha   90.00
_cell.angle_beta   90.00
_cell.angle_gamma   90.00
#
_symmetry.space_group_name_H-M   'P 1'
#
loop_
_entity.id
_entity.type
_entity.pdbx_description
1 polymer ?
#
loop_
_entity_poly.entity_id
_entity_poly.type
_entity_poly.pdbx_seq_one_letter_code
_entity_poly.pdbx_strand_id
1 'polypeptide(L)'
;MHFRGFTLLSVFTIFLVTLFSSLPQAYGAGNSVDRSFKPSSPFSQALETLQKQIGFTFKSIGLLRRAMTHASFSEENNKALSILGSHVIETSVSLRSLEKDIDLSSKELNKLILEISNVESSCAVDGARLGLHKVIRVSPKTDPSSPTIVCLAFRAVLGAIAVDSGNTDEAVKIFWSIHNDKVGRAVSV
;
A
#
# COMPACT_ATOMS: atom_id res chain seq x y z
N MET A 1 -0.74 -50.06 42.67
CA MET A 1 0.53 -49.74 41.98
C MET A 1 0.84 -48.27 42.21
N HIS A 2 2.07 -47.98 42.63
CA HIS A 2 2.59 -46.64 42.96
C HIS A 2 2.68 -45.73 41.72
N PHE A 3 2.50 -44.42 41.92
CA PHE A 3 3.42 -43.42 41.39
C PHE A 3 3.49 -42.20 42.35
N ARG A 4 4.72 -41.72 42.59
CA ARG A 4 5.12 -40.74 43.62
C ARG A 4 5.38 -39.35 42.99
N GLY A 5 5.34 -38.32 43.84
CA GLY A 5 5.98 -37.00 43.64
C GLY A 5 5.03 -35.94 43.07
N PHE A 6 4.97 -34.69 43.53
CA PHE A 6 5.98 -33.86 44.19
C PHE A 6 5.25 -32.74 44.97
N THR A 7 5.58 -32.56 46.24
CA THR A 7 5.17 -31.40 47.04
C THR A 7 6.30 -30.38 46.98
N LEU A 8 6.03 -29.12 46.61
CA LEU A 8 6.97 -28.02 46.88
C LEU A 8 6.23 -26.72 47.15
N LEU A 9 6.25 -26.40 48.44
CA LEU A 9 5.90 -25.16 49.10
C LEU A 9 7.06 -24.15 48.90
N SER A 10 6.77 -22.90 48.55
CA SER A 10 7.59 -21.72 48.96
C SER A 10 6.95 -20.45 48.38
N VAL A 11 6.14 -19.72 49.16
CA VAL A 11 6.53 -18.66 50.12
C VAL A 11 6.84 -17.34 49.41
N PHE A 12 5.88 -16.43 49.59
CA PHE A 12 5.90 -14.98 49.40
C PHE A 12 7.13 -14.33 50.05
N THR A 13 7.84 -13.47 49.32
CA THR A 13 8.66 -12.40 49.93
C THR A 13 8.59 -11.14 49.08
N ILE A 14 7.76 -10.20 49.53
CA ILE A 14 7.79 -8.78 49.17
C ILE A 14 8.90 -8.15 50.02
N PHE A 15 9.88 -7.49 49.40
CA PHE A 15 10.91 -6.75 50.15
C PHE A 15 10.81 -5.24 49.93
N LEU A 16 10.93 -4.57 51.08
CA LEU A 16 10.66 -3.19 51.44
C LEU A 16 11.42 -2.11 50.64
N VAL A 17 10.73 -0.98 50.48
CA VAL A 17 11.23 0.37 50.18
C VAL A 17 12.26 0.82 51.22
N THR A 18 13.40 1.37 50.77
CA THR A 18 14.23 2.26 51.59
C THR A 18 14.38 3.61 50.89
N LEU A 19 13.81 4.64 51.52
CA LEU A 19 14.09 6.04 51.26
C LEU A 19 15.53 6.35 51.70
N PHE A 20 16.32 6.96 50.83
CA PHE A 20 17.46 7.79 51.23
C PHE A 20 17.39 9.15 50.54
N SER A 21 17.79 10.15 51.32
CA SER A 21 17.43 11.56 51.28
C SER A 21 18.48 12.46 50.61
N SER A 22 17.99 13.38 49.76
CA SER A 22 18.40 14.79 49.50
C SER A 22 19.87 15.24 49.22
N LEU A 23 20.09 15.67 47.95
CA LEU A 23 20.72 16.91 47.36
C LEU A 23 22.22 17.26 47.58
N PRO A 24 22.86 18.13 46.74
CA PRO A 24 22.56 18.69 45.39
C PRO A 24 23.77 18.71 44.40
N GLN A 25 23.67 19.48 43.29
CA GLN A 25 24.65 19.81 42.21
C GLN A 25 24.66 18.85 40.99
N ALA A 26 24.68 19.27 39.73
CA ALA A 26 24.96 20.57 39.11
C ALA A 26 24.29 20.67 37.72
N TYR A 27 24.23 21.91 37.22
CA TYR A 27 23.77 22.35 35.91
C TYR A 27 24.22 21.45 34.74
N GLY A 28 23.24 21.04 33.94
CA GLY A 28 23.42 20.65 32.56
C GLY A 28 22.17 21.06 31.81
N ALA A 29 22.22 22.21 31.14
CA ALA A 29 21.24 22.58 30.12
C ALA A 29 21.28 21.48 29.05
N GLY A 30 20.39 20.50 29.20
CA GLY A 30 20.14 19.52 28.17
C GLY A 30 19.51 20.25 27.01
N ASN A 31 20.33 20.58 26.00
CA ASN A 31 19.87 20.93 24.67
C ASN A 31 18.73 19.98 24.32
N SER A 32 17.50 20.49 24.29
CA SER A 32 16.46 19.88 23.50
C SER A 32 17.00 19.86 22.09
N VAL A 33 17.58 18.72 21.71
CA VAL A 33 17.97 18.43 20.34
C VAL A 33 16.68 18.53 19.55
N ASP A 34 16.48 19.72 18.98
CA ASP A 34 15.49 19.98 17.97
C ASP A 34 15.60 18.83 16.98
N ARG A 35 14.50 18.09 16.87
CA ARG A 35 14.41 16.85 16.14
C ARG A 35 14.52 17.24 14.67
N SER A 36 15.77 17.37 14.22
CA SER A 36 16.22 17.69 12.88
C SER A 36 15.11 17.48 11.87
N PHE A 37 14.51 18.59 11.42
CA PHE A 37 13.64 18.63 10.26
C PHE A 37 14.51 18.25 9.04
N LYS A 38 14.78 16.95 8.89
CA LYS A 38 15.51 16.44 7.74
C LYS A 38 14.57 16.62 6.54
N PRO A 39 14.93 17.41 5.52
CA PRO A 39 14.05 17.60 4.37
C PRO A 39 13.74 16.24 3.77
N SER A 40 12.46 15.88 3.71
CA SER A 40 11.99 14.68 3.03
C SER A 40 12.49 14.72 1.58
N SER A 41 13.09 13.63 1.10
CA SER A 41 13.56 13.57 -0.29
C SER A 41 12.42 13.88 -1.28
N PRO A 42 12.70 14.41 -2.48
CA PRO A 42 11.66 14.70 -3.47
C PRO A 42 10.74 13.50 -3.74
N PHE A 43 11.33 12.29 -3.75
CA PHE A 43 10.57 11.06 -3.91
C PHE A 43 9.63 10.79 -2.72
N SER A 44 10.06 11.01 -1.49
CA SER A 44 9.20 10.81 -0.31
C SER A 44 8.00 11.77 -0.31
N GLN A 45 8.21 13.02 -0.70
CA GLN A 45 7.13 14.01 -0.86
C GLN A 45 6.16 13.63 -1.99
N ALA A 46 6.67 13.07 -3.09
CA ALA A 46 5.84 12.55 -4.17
C ALA A 46 4.98 11.37 -3.70
N LEU A 47 5.52 10.47 -2.88
CA LEU A 47 4.74 9.37 -2.29
C LEU A 47 3.66 9.88 -1.31
N GLU A 48 3.96 10.89 -0.50
CA GLU A 48 2.95 11.53 0.36
C GLU A 48 1.81 12.18 -0.44
N THR A 49 2.15 12.86 -1.54
CA THR A 49 1.18 13.44 -2.46
C THR A 49 0.32 12.35 -3.11
N LEU A 50 0.95 11.26 -3.55
CA LEU A 50 0.28 10.14 -4.18
C LEU A 50 -0.72 9.46 -3.23
N GLN A 51 -0.38 9.29 -1.94
CA GLN A 51 -1.32 8.78 -0.94
C GLN A 51 -2.60 9.63 -0.84
N LYS A 52 -2.44 10.96 -0.86
CA LYS A 52 -3.58 11.90 -0.84
C LYS A 52 -4.42 11.79 -2.11
N GLN A 53 -3.79 11.64 -3.28
CA GLN A 53 -4.49 11.48 -4.57
C GLN A 53 -5.26 10.16 -4.65
N ILE A 54 -4.70 9.08 -4.10
CA ILE A 54 -5.36 7.76 -4.04
C ILE A 54 -6.47 7.75 -2.98
N GLY A 55 -6.36 8.58 -1.94
CA GLY A 55 -7.24 8.54 -0.78
C GLY A 55 -6.92 7.38 0.18
N PHE A 56 -5.67 6.90 0.20
CA PHE A 56 -5.24 5.80 1.06
C PHE A 56 -3.91 6.11 1.74
N THR A 57 -3.88 5.94 3.07
CA THR A 57 -2.66 6.13 3.88
C THR A 57 -2.08 4.77 4.22
N PHE A 58 -0.90 4.46 3.70
CA PHE A 58 -0.21 3.21 3.96
C PHE A 58 0.31 3.14 5.40
N LYS A 59 0.07 2.01 6.06
CA LYS A 59 0.72 1.66 7.33
C LYS A 59 2.21 1.43 7.11
N SER A 60 2.57 0.76 6.01
CA SER A 60 3.94 0.56 5.57
C SER A 60 4.21 1.30 4.27
N ILE A 61 4.76 2.52 4.37
CA ILE A 61 5.15 3.32 3.19
C ILE A 61 6.16 2.61 2.27
N GLY A 62 6.86 1.60 2.79
CA GLY A 62 7.75 0.74 2.00
C GLY A 62 7.01 -0.01 0.88
N LEU A 63 5.74 -0.38 1.08
CA LEU A 63 4.92 -1.04 0.05
C LEU A 63 4.63 -0.11 -1.12
N LEU A 64 4.22 1.14 -0.84
CA LEU A 64 4.01 2.14 -1.89
C LEU A 64 5.32 2.49 -2.61
N ARG A 65 6.43 2.60 -1.86
CA ARG A 65 7.76 2.80 -2.43
C ARG A 65 8.10 1.69 -3.43
N ARG A 66 7.87 0.43 -3.05
CA ARG A 66 8.10 -0.74 -3.90
C ARG A 66 7.18 -0.74 -5.11
N ALA A 67 5.90 -0.41 -4.94
CA ALA A 67 4.95 -0.28 -6.04
C ALA A 67 5.38 0.75 -7.11
N MET A 68 6.00 1.86 -6.68
CA MET A 68 6.56 2.90 -7.54
C MET A 68 7.98 2.61 -8.04
N THR A 69 8.44 1.36 -7.97
CA THR A 69 9.80 0.97 -8.40
C THR A 69 9.73 -0.10 -9.48
N HIS A 70 10.10 0.27 -10.70
CA HIS A 70 10.14 -0.67 -11.81
C HIS A 70 11.34 -1.62 -11.71
N ALA A 71 11.24 -2.80 -12.31
CA ALA A 71 12.31 -3.80 -12.32
C ALA A 71 13.61 -3.32 -12.99
N SER A 72 13.54 -2.32 -13.87
CA SER A 72 14.74 -1.71 -14.44
C SER A 72 15.52 -0.85 -13.43
N PHE A 73 14.92 -0.42 -12.32
CA PHE A 73 15.56 0.40 -11.30
C PHE A 73 16.19 -0.43 -10.17
N SER A 74 15.55 -1.52 -9.76
CA SER A 74 15.99 -2.34 -8.62
C SER A 74 15.41 -3.76 -8.66
N GLU A 75 16.08 -4.71 -8.01
CA GLU A 75 15.54 -6.05 -7.72
C GLU A 75 14.36 -6.00 -6.74
N GLU A 76 14.36 -5.03 -5.82
CA GLU A 76 13.20 -4.74 -4.97
C GLU A 76 12.19 -3.88 -5.74
N ASN A 77 11.37 -4.53 -6.55
CA ASN A 77 10.47 -3.87 -7.48
C ASN A 77 9.01 -4.30 -7.35
N ASN A 78 8.19 -3.67 -8.19
CA ASN A 78 6.74 -3.75 -8.22
C ASN A 78 6.17 -4.99 -8.91
N LYS A 79 6.99 -5.88 -9.48
CA LYS A 79 6.52 -6.97 -10.36
C LYS A 79 5.56 -7.91 -9.63
N ALA A 80 5.93 -8.39 -8.44
CA ALA A 80 5.06 -9.25 -7.64
C ALA A 80 3.76 -8.56 -7.20
N LEU A 81 3.84 -7.29 -6.77
CA LEU A 81 2.67 -6.50 -6.39
C LEU A 81 1.75 -6.27 -7.60
N SER A 82 2.31 -6.08 -8.80
CA SER A 82 1.52 -5.87 -10.02
C SER A 82 0.71 -7.10 -10.44
N ILE A 83 1.23 -8.31 -10.16
CA ILE A 83 0.51 -9.57 -10.41
C ILE A 83 -0.71 -9.64 -9.49
N LEU A 84 -0.50 -9.45 -8.18
CA LEU A 84 -1.60 -9.41 -7.21
C LEU A 84 -2.64 -8.34 -7.59
N GLY A 85 -2.20 -7.14 -7.95
CA GLY A 85 -3.07 -6.07 -8.39
C GLY A 85 -3.88 -6.38 -9.64
N SER A 86 -3.33 -7.13 -10.60
CA SER A 86 -4.09 -7.61 -11.77
C SER A 86 -5.26 -8.49 -11.33
N HIS A 87 -5.00 -9.45 -10.44
CA HIS A 87 -6.04 -10.33 -9.92
C HIS A 87 -7.08 -9.59 -9.08
N VAL A 88 -6.69 -8.53 -8.34
CA VAL A 88 -7.64 -7.65 -7.65
C VAL A 88 -8.59 -6.99 -8.65
N ILE A 89 -8.08 -6.45 -9.76
CA ILE A 89 -8.91 -5.83 -10.82
C ILE A 89 -9.86 -6.86 -11.45
N GLU A 90 -9.33 -8.02 -11.85
CA GLU A 90 -10.12 -9.09 -12.48
C GLU A 90 -11.22 -9.61 -11.55
N THR A 91 -10.89 -9.82 -10.27
CA THR A 91 -11.83 -10.27 -9.23
C THR A 91 -12.91 -9.23 -8.98
N SER A 92 -12.51 -7.96 -8.85
CA SER A 92 -13.41 -6.82 -8.67
C SER A 92 -14.48 -6.74 -9.76
N VAL A 93 -14.05 -6.94 -11.01
CA VAL A 93 -14.93 -6.86 -12.18
C VAL A 93 -15.85 -8.06 -12.24
N SER A 94 -15.31 -9.24 -11.96
CA SER A 94 -16.08 -10.48 -11.91
C SER A 94 -17.18 -10.39 -10.88
N LEU A 95 -16.83 -9.99 -9.65
CA LEU A 95 -17.75 -9.83 -8.53
C LEU A 95 -18.85 -8.82 -8.87
N ARG A 96 -18.47 -7.60 -9.26
CA ARG A 96 -19.45 -6.53 -9.55
C ARG A 96 -20.37 -6.88 -10.72
N SER A 97 -19.89 -7.64 -11.70
CA SER A 97 -20.70 -8.07 -12.84
C SER A 97 -21.72 -9.13 -12.44
N LEU A 98 -21.30 -10.14 -11.66
CA LEU A 98 -22.16 -11.21 -11.19
C LEU A 98 -23.16 -10.75 -10.10
N GLU A 99 -22.79 -9.76 -9.28
CA GLU A 99 -23.70 -9.10 -8.35
C GLU A 99 -24.85 -8.38 -9.08
N LYS A 100 -24.56 -7.84 -10.27
CA LYS A 100 -25.55 -7.14 -11.10
C LYS A 100 -26.43 -8.11 -11.89
N ASP A 101 -25.83 -9.17 -12.40
CA ASP A 101 -26.49 -10.19 -13.22
C ASP A 101 -25.83 -11.55 -13.00
N ILE A 102 -26.47 -12.41 -12.20
CA ILE A 102 -25.96 -13.74 -11.88
C ILE A 102 -26.06 -14.72 -13.05
N ASP A 103 -26.93 -14.42 -14.03
CA ASP A 103 -27.14 -15.25 -15.22
C ASP A 103 -26.20 -14.86 -16.38
N LEU A 104 -25.31 -13.89 -16.15
CA LEU A 104 -24.30 -13.43 -17.10
C LEU A 104 -23.45 -14.60 -17.60
N SER A 105 -23.35 -14.76 -18.93
CA SER A 105 -22.58 -15.86 -19.48
C SER A 105 -21.07 -15.72 -19.20
N SER A 106 -20.37 -16.84 -19.05
CA SER A 106 -18.92 -16.83 -18.87
C SER A 106 -18.17 -16.16 -20.03
N LYS A 107 -18.73 -16.18 -21.24
CA LYS A 107 -18.18 -15.48 -22.41
C LYS A 107 -18.26 -13.97 -22.24
N GLU A 108 -19.40 -13.45 -21.79
CA GLU A 108 -19.59 -12.03 -21.56
C GLU A 108 -18.77 -11.54 -20.37
N LEU A 109 -18.72 -12.31 -19.28
CA LEU A 109 -17.87 -12.01 -18.13
C LEU A 109 -16.40 -11.89 -18.52
N ASN A 110 -15.86 -12.86 -19.27
CA ASN A 110 -14.48 -12.80 -19.75
C ASN A 110 -14.23 -11.60 -20.66
N LYS A 111 -15.21 -11.22 -21.50
CA LYS A 111 -15.09 -10.02 -22.33
C LYS A 111 -14.95 -8.75 -21.46
N LEU A 112 -15.79 -8.59 -20.44
CA LEU A 112 -15.73 -7.45 -19.52
C LEU A 112 -14.39 -7.40 -18.77
N ILE A 113 -13.90 -8.55 -18.30
CA ILE A 113 -12.60 -8.66 -17.64
C ILE A 113 -11.47 -8.22 -18.58
N LEU A 114 -11.46 -8.68 -19.83
CA LEU A 114 -10.43 -8.31 -20.81
C LEU A 114 -10.47 -6.82 -21.16
N GLU A 115 -11.66 -6.23 -21.28
CA GLU A 115 -11.82 -4.81 -21.60
C GLU A 115 -11.25 -3.91 -20.49
N ILE A 116 -11.55 -4.20 -19.23
CA ILE A 116 -11.14 -3.36 -18.11
C ILE A 116 -9.73 -3.67 -17.58
N SER A 117 -9.20 -4.87 -17.83
CA SER A 117 -7.81 -5.20 -17.53
C SER A 117 -6.85 -4.73 -18.63
N ASN A 118 -7.36 -4.20 -19.75
CA ASN A 118 -6.55 -3.74 -20.87
C ASN A 118 -5.51 -2.68 -20.45
N VAL A 119 -4.30 -2.80 -20.99
CA VAL A 119 -3.18 -1.92 -20.68
C VAL A 119 -3.47 -0.49 -21.11
N GLU A 120 -3.71 -0.28 -22.41
CA GLU A 120 -3.78 1.04 -23.04
C GLU A 120 -5.07 1.78 -22.69
N SER A 121 -6.22 1.09 -22.72
CA SER A 121 -7.52 1.75 -22.55
C SER A 121 -8.00 1.87 -21.10
N SER A 122 -7.32 1.20 -20.15
CA SER A 122 -7.77 1.13 -18.76
C SER A 122 -6.68 1.50 -17.75
N CYS A 123 -5.82 0.57 -17.33
CA CYS A 123 -4.89 0.81 -16.22
C CYS A 123 -3.82 1.87 -16.53
N ALA A 124 -3.36 2.00 -17.78
CA ALA A 124 -2.44 3.07 -18.16
C ALA A 124 -3.12 4.44 -18.07
N VAL A 125 -4.38 4.55 -18.49
CA VAL A 125 -5.18 5.79 -18.39
C VAL A 125 -5.39 6.20 -16.94
N ASP A 126 -5.79 5.25 -16.08
CA ASP A 126 -5.99 5.52 -14.66
C ASP A 126 -4.67 5.90 -13.96
N GLY A 127 -3.58 5.19 -14.26
CA GLY A 127 -2.25 5.52 -13.77
C GLY A 127 -1.74 6.88 -14.27
N ALA A 128 -1.99 7.24 -15.54
CA ALA A 128 -1.60 8.53 -16.09
C ALA A 128 -2.36 9.68 -15.41
N ARG A 129 -3.64 9.48 -15.12
CA ARG A 129 -4.49 10.45 -14.42
C ARG A 129 -4.06 10.69 -12.97
N LEU A 130 -3.56 9.67 -12.29
CA LEU A 130 -2.89 9.81 -10.99
C LEU A 130 -1.48 10.41 -11.10
N GLY A 131 -0.98 10.65 -12.31
CA GLY A 131 0.35 11.20 -12.53
C GLY A 131 1.48 10.20 -12.22
N LEU A 132 1.23 8.89 -12.25
CA LEU A 132 2.20 7.88 -11.82
C LEU A 132 3.53 7.95 -12.60
N HIS A 133 3.49 8.29 -13.89
CA HIS A 133 4.68 8.47 -14.72
C HIS A 133 5.70 9.49 -14.14
N LYS A 134 5.27 10.41 -13.26
CA LYS A 134 6.13 11.39 -12.59
C LYS A 134 6.78 10.86 -11.31
N VAL A 135 6.29 9.73 -10.79
CA VAL A 135 6.68 9.15 -9.50
C VAL A 135 7.45 7.85 -9.67
N ILE A 136 7.16 7.08 -10.73
CA ILE A 136 7.80 5.78 -10.96
C ILE A 136 9.31 5.95 -11.13
N ARG A 137 10.07 5.19 -10.35
CA ARG A 137 11.52 5.07 -10.49
C ARG A 137 11.85 4.02 -11.53
N VAL A 138 12.67 4.41 -12.50
CA VAL A 138 13.13 3.59 -13.62
C VAL A 138 14.62 3.84 -13.88
N SER A 139 15.31 2.94 -14.59
CA SER A 139 16.68 3.24 -15.06
C SER A 139 16.71 4.34 -16.12
N PRO A 140 17.86 5.01 -16.34
CA PRO A 140 17.96 6.14 -17.28
C PRO A 140 17.53 5.86 -18.73
N LYS A 141 17.55 4.60 -19.17
CA LYS A 141 17.17 4.18 -20.54
C LYS A 141 15.71 3.73 -20.66
N THR A 142 14.97 3.74 -19.56
CA THR A 142 13.58 3.28 -19.51
C THR A 142 12.67 4.49 -19.47
N ASP A 143 11.65 4.54 -20.33
CA ASP A 143 10.63 5.61 -20.30
C ASP A 143 9.57 5.31 -19.23
N PRO A 144 9.47 6.12 -18.14
CA PRO A 144 8.45 5.91 -17.11
C PRO A 144 7.03 6.24 -17.60
N SER A 145 6.87 6.88 -18.75
CA SER A 145 5.59 7.24 -19.36
C SER A 145 5.02 6.14 -20.25
N SER A 146 5.78 5.06 -20.51
CA SER A 146 5.30 3.90 -21.27
C SER A 146 4.00 3.36 -20.67
N PRO A 147 2.93 3.16 -21.47
CA PRO A 147 1.65 2.66 -20.97
C PRO A 147 1.77 1.36 -20.17
N THR A 148 2.62 0.44 -20.60
CA THR A 148 2.91 -0.82 -19.89
C THR A 148 3.50 -0.56 -18.50
N ILE A 149 4.44 0.37 -18.37
CA ILE A 149 5.08 0.69 -17.08
C ILE A 149 4.11 1.40 -16.16
N VAL A 150 3.32 2.34 -16.69
CA VAL A 150 2.29 3.06 -15.94
C VAL A 150 1.21 2.08 -15.45
N CYS A 151 0.74 1.18 -16.31
CA CYS A 151 -0.23 0.15 -15.94
C CYS A 151 0.34 -0.82 -14.88
N LEU A 152 1.59 -1.26 -15.02
CA LEU A 152 2.25 -2.11 -14.02
C LEU A 152 2.32 -1.43 -12.66
N ALA A 153 2.70 -0.14 -12.63
CA ALA A 153 2.75 0.64 -11.41
C ALA A 153 1.34 0.82 -10.80
N PHE A 154 0.33 1.10 -11.62
CA PHE A 154 -1.06 1.21 -11.17
C PHE A 154 -1.56 -0.08 -10.52
N ARG A 155 -1.37 -1.23 -11.19
CA ARG A 155 -1.69 -2.55 -10.61
C ARG A 155 -0.90 -2.77 -9.32
N ALA A 156 0.38 -2.44 -9.31
CA ALA A 156 1.21 -2.62 -8.12
C ALA A 156 0.75 -1.77 -6.93
N VAL A 157 0.18 -0.58 -7.15
CA VAL A 157 -0.44 0.22 -6.08
C VAL A 157 -1.62 -0.53 -5.48
N LEU A 158 -2.52 -1.07 -6.30
CA LEU A 158 -3.65 -1.87 -5.81
C LEU A 158 -3.19 -3.12 -5.06
N GLY A 159 -2.17 -3.82 -5.58
CA GLY A 159 -1.55 -4.95 -4.88
C GLY A 159 -0.91 -4.54 -3.56
N ALA A 160 -0.24 -3.39 -3.52
CA ALA A 160 0.36 -2.86 -2.30
C ALA A 160 -0.70 -2.50 -1.25
N ILE A 161 -1.81 -1.89 -1.66
CA ILE A 161 -2.96 -1.59 -0.79
C ILE A 161 -3.50 -2.90 -0.21
N ALA A 162 -3.71 -3.92 -1.04
CA ALA A 162 -4.24 -5.20 -0.57
C ALA A 162 -3.33 -5.89 0.46
N VAL A 163 -2.01 -5.79 0.28
CA VAL A 163 -1.03 -6.30 1.25
C VAL A 163 -1.05 -5.48 2.54
N ASP A 164 -1.15 -4.15 2.46
CA ASP A 164 -1.13 -3.24 3.62
C ASP A 164 -2.44 -3.30 4.45
N SER A 165 -3.58 -3.53 3.79
CA SER A 165 -4.88 -3.75 4.42
C SER A 165 -5.03 -5.17 4.96
N GLY A 166 -4.36 -6.16 4.36
CA GLY A 166 -4.52 -7.58 4.65
C GLY A 166 -5.77 -8.21 4.01
N ASN A 167 -6.40 -7.52 3.05
CA ASN A 167 -7.58 -7.98 2.31
C ASN A 167 -7.67 -7.31 0.93
N THR A 168 -8.55 -7.78 0.05
CA THR A 168 -8.74 -7.17 -1.27
C THR A 168 -9.75 -6.03 -1.29
N ASP A 169 -10.66 -5.97 -0.31
CA ASP A 169 -11.84 -5.11 -0.32
C ASP A 169 -11.49 -3.61 -0.42
N GLU A 170 -10.49 -3.16 0.33
CA GLU A 170 -10.06 -1.76 0.29
C GLU A 170 -9.44 -1.41 -1.08
N ALA A 171 -8.65 -2.33 -1.66
CA ALA A 171 -8.08 -2.14 -2.98
C ALA A 171 -9.17 -2.12 -4.08
N VAL A 172 -10.19 -2.97 -3.97
CA VAL A 172 -11.35 -2.99 -4.88
C VAL A 172 -12.13 -1.67 -4.81
N LYS A 173 -12.40 -1.17 -3.60
CA LYS A 173 -13.08 0.11 -3.38
C LYS A 173 -12.30 1.27 -4.00
N ILE A 174 -10.99 1.33 -3.76
CA ILE A 174 -10.12 2.37 -4.32
C ILE A 174 -10.04 2.27 -5.83
N PHE A 175 -9.90 1.05 -6.37
CA PHE A 175 -9.92 0.82 -7.81
C PHE A 175 -11.18 1.40 -8.45
N TRP A 176 -12.36 1.11 -7.91
CA TRP A 176 -13.61 1.66 -8.44
C TRP A 176 -13.76 3.17 -8.23
N SER A 177 -13.29 3.71 -7.10
CA SER A 177 -13.27 5.17 -6.89
C SER A 177 -12.47 5.86 -7.97
N ILE A 178 -11.27 5.33 -8.27
CA ILE A 178 -10.43 5.84 -9.34
C ILE A 178 -11.15 5.60 -10.67
N HIS A 179 -11.44 4.36 -11.05
CA HIS A 179 -11.96 4.02 -12.37
C HIS A 179 -13.28 4.72 -12.74
N ASN A 180 -14.18 4.92 -11.78
CA ASN A 180 -15.47 5.60 -11.99
C ASN A 180 -15.36 7.13 -12.07
N ASP A 181 -14.23 7.76 -11.72
CA ASP A 181 -14.01 9.20 -11.97
C ASP A 181 -14.05 9.56 -13.48
N LYS A 182 -14.10 8.55 -14.36
CA LYS A 182 -14.47 8.69 -15.77
C LYS A 182 -15.89 9.24 -15.95
N VAL A 183 -16.83 8.92 -15.06
CA VAL A 183 -18.26 9.28 -15.18
C VAL A 183 -18.54 10.68 -14.62
N GLY A 184 -17.88 11.09 -13.54
CA GLY A 184 -18.12 12.39 -12.92
C GLY A 184 -17.68 13.60 -13.74
N ARG A 185 -16.64 13.47 -14.58
CA ARG A 185 -16.14 14.56 -15.43
C ARG A 185 -16.73 14.61 -16.84
N ALA A 186 -17.25 13.50 -17.36
CA ALA A 186 -17.92 13.46 -18.66
C ALA A 186 -19.34 14.09 -18.63
N VAL A 187 -19.90 14.32 -17.43
CA VAL A 187 -21.22 14.94 -17.23
C VAL A 187 -21.12 16.42 -16.86
N SER A 188 -19.91 17.00 -16.88
CA SER A 188 -19.66 18.42 -16.54
C SER A 188 -19.13 19.27 -17.71
N VAL A 189 -19.45 18.90 -18.97
CA VAL A 189 -19.16 19.72 -20.16
C VAL A 189 -20.43 19.94 -20.96
#